data_AF-A0A7Y7TZ56-F1
#
_entry.id   AF-A0A7Y7TZ56-F1
#
_cell.length_a   1.000
_cell.length_b   1.000
_cell.length_c   1.000
_cell.angle_alpha   90.00
_cell.angle_beta   90.00
_cell.angle_gamma   90.00
#
_symmetry.space_group_name_H-M   'P 1'
#
loop_
_entity.id
_entity.type
_entity.pdbx_description
1 polymer ?
#
loop_
_entity_poly.entity_id
_entity_poly.type
_entity_poly.pdbx_seq_one_letter_code
_entity_poly.pdbx_strand_id
1 'polypeptide(L)'
;MLISCSAERKLARKYVREHQGEGIMLMPTNFLYKENPGAYIDTDKFPSSDQQDSVAFYSSNYVQYVSDSMVLTLFTNYLIDGLVDYGYKVNLEDNADQFLSSGKPTWIIQLSQLQLEENFIPRYIYGYDDEDEEYMDEYRQNVISLNSWLEVNHLNAENARKQMLYLSGFIEDDPNQVASLEYYKGQFYMVNSRDTISMRDVYSMAAASGKKHAELLFDYFMNDYIRVNMPAGDAHRKEMHFDRKLNRIQAGLIEKFDLVR
;
A
#
# COMPACT_ATOMS: atom_id res chain seq x y z
N MET A 1 -18.13 -34.53 5.63
CA MET A 1 -18.13 -33.26 4.87
C MET A 1 -17.02 -33.37 3.81
N LEU A 2 -17.38 -33.74 2.58
CA LEU A 2 -16.43 -33.91 1.48
C LEU A 2 -16.06 -32.52 0.94
N ILE A 3 -14.81 -32.10 1.12
CA ILE A 3 -14.27 -30.87 0.54
C ILE A 3 -14.13 -31.11 -0.97
N SER A 4 -15.19 -30.81 -1.73
CA SER A 4 -15.11 -30.75 -3.18
C SER A 4 -14.06 -29.70 -3.56
N CYS A 5 -13.02 -30.12 -4.29
CA CYS A 5 -11.98 -29.21 -4.76
C CYS A 5 -12.58 -28.37 -5.90
N SER A 6 -12.86 -27.09 -5.64
CA SER A 6 -13.45 -26.21 -6.65
C SER A 6 -12.53 -26.08 -7.88
N ALA A 7 -13.12 -25.82 -9.05
CA ALA A 7 -12.38 -25.70 -10.31
C ALA A 7 -11.31 -24.61 -10.23
N GLU A 8 -11.61 -23.51 -9.55
CA GLU A 8 -10.69 -22.41 -9.29
C GLU A 8 -9.48 -22.88 -8.50
N ARG A 9 -9.66 -23.68 -7.43
CA ARG A 9 -8.53 -24.20 -6.66
C ARG A 9 -7.65 -25.11 -7.50
N LYS A 10 -8.22 -25.87 -8.43
CA LYS A 10 -7.44 -26.71 -9.36
C LYS A 10 -6.62 -25.85 -10.33
N LEU A 11 -7.22 -24.79 -10.89
CA LEU A 11 -6.55 -23.84 -11.78
C LEU A 11 -5.49 -23.02 -11.04
N ALA A 12 -5.77 -22.56 -9.82
CA ALA A 12 -4.83 -21.88 -8.94
C ALA A 12 -3.60 -22.75 -8.64
N ARG A 13 -3.79 -24.03 -8.29
CA ARG A 13 -2.67 -24.98 -8.10
C ARG A 13 -1.88 -25.20 -9.38
N LYS A 14 -2.54 -25.19 -10.53
CA LYS A 14 -1.89 -25.29 -11.83
C LYS A 14 -1.01 -24.06 -12.07
N TYR A 15 -1.56 -22.87 -11.89
CA TYR A 15 -0.82 -21.61 -11.97
C TYR A 15 0.41 -21.62 -11.07
N VAL A 16 0.26 -21.87 -9.77
CA VAL A 16 1.36 -21.91 -8.78
C VAL A 16 2.52 -22.83 -9.22
N ARG A 17 2.24 -23.95 -9.91
CA ARG A 17 3.28 -24.86 -10.39
C ARG A 17 3.92 -24.46 -11.72
N GLU A 18 3.15 -23.84 -12.61
CA GLU A 18 3.53 -23.66 -14.02
C GLU A 18 4.08 -22.26 -14.35
N HIS A 19 3.71 -21.24 -13.57
CA HIS A 19 4.13 -19.85 -13.81
C HIS A 19 5.63 -19.59 -13.58
N GLN A 20 6.35 -20.56 -13.01
CA GLN A 20 7.75 -20.39 -12.63
C GLN A 20 8.61 -19.96 -13.82
N GLY A 21 9.37 -18.88 -13.63
CA GLY A 21 10.24 -18.29 -14.62
C GLY A 21 9.54 -17.44 -15.68
N GLU A 22 8.24 -17.18 -15.55
CA GLU A 22 7.55 -16.15 -16.34
C GLU A 22 8.18 -14.77 -16.10
N GLY A 23 8.29 -14.00 -17.19
CA GLY A 23 8.90 -12.69 -17.20
C GLY A 23 7.92 -11.60 -16.79
N ILE A 24 8.37 -10.72 -15.90
CA ILE A 24 7.76 -9.44 -15.59
C ILE A 24 8.72 -8.33 -16.01
N MET A 25 8.24 -7.34 -16.76
CA MET A 25 8.92 -6.07 -16.91
C MET A 25 8.35 -5.08 -15.90
N LEU A 26 9.18 -4.56 -15.01
CA LEU A 26 8.82 -3.55 -14.02
C LEU A 26 9.42 -2.21 -14.42
N MET A 27 8.57 -1.22 -14.60
CA MET A 27 8.94 0.17 -14.87
C MET A 27 8.66 1.00 -13.61
N PRO A 28 9.68 1.26 -12.77
CA PRO A 28 9.49 2.06 -11.56
C PRO A 28 9.23 3.54 -11.89
N THR A 29 8.55 4.25 -11.01
CA THR A 29 8.54 5.72 -11.06
C THR A 29 9.86 6.27 -10.53
N ASN A 30 10.28 7.42 -11.06
CA ASN A 30 11.43 8.18 -10.58
C ASN A 30 11.03 9.35 -9.65
N PHE A 31 9.73 9.48 -9.37
CA PHE A 31 9.19 10.61 -8.60
C PHE A 31 8.26 10.12 -7.49
N LEU A 32 8.42 10.70 -6.30
CA LEU A 32 7.55 10.51 -5.16
C LEU A 32 6.73 11.79 -4.95
N TYR A 33 5.41 11.69 -5.11
CA TYR A 33 4.52 12.78 -4.74
C TYR A 33 4.46 12.89 -3.22
N LYS A 34 4.44 14.12 -2.72
CA LYS A 34 4.55 14.43 -1.31
C LYS A 34 3.56 15.51 -0.96
N GLU A 35 2.59 15.16 -0.13
CA GLU A 35 1.51 16.08 0.21
C GLU A 35 1.26 16.09 1.72
N ASN A 36 0.81 17.23 2.21
CA ASN A 36 0.36 17.38 3.59
C ASN A 36 -1.05 17.98 3.61
N PRO A 37 -2.08 17.20 3.20
CA PRO A 37 -3.47 17.65 3.27
C PRO A 37 -3.92 17.97 4.70
N GLY A 38 -3.22 17.46 5.71
CA GLY A 38 -3.44 17.78 7.12
C GLY A 38 -2.90 19.15 7.57
N ALA A 39 -2.32 19.96 6.68
CA ALA A 39 -1.85 21.28 7.07
C ALA A 39 -3.02 22.24 7.36
N TYR A 40 -2.92 23.02 8.44
CA TYR A 40 -3.77 24.19 8.62
C TYR A 40 -3.19 25.35 7.82
N ILE A 41 -3.96 25.89 6.88
CA ILE A 41 -3.52 26.94 5.97
C ILE A 41 -4.47 28.13 6.09
N ASP A 42 -3.90 29.30 6.39
CA ASP A 42 -4.61 30.57 6.36
C ASP A 42 -4.79 31.01 4.90
N THR A 43 -5.99 30.76 4.35
CA THR A 43 -6.32 31.04 2.95
C THR A 43 -6.40 32.54 2.63
N ASP A 44 -6.65 33.39 3.63
CA ASP A 44 -6.64 34.84 3.44
C ASP A 44 -5.22 35.36 3.25
N LYS A 45 -4.26 34.75 3.96
CA LYS A 45 -2.82 35.04 3.83
C LYS A 45 -2.18 34.40 2.59
N PHE A 46 -2.65 33.22 2.18
CA PHE A 46 -2.13 32.45 1.05
C PHE A 46 -3.25 32.15 0.04
N PRO A 47 -3.59 33.11 -0.84
CA PRO A 47 -4.77 33.00 -1.70
C PRO A 47 -4.61 32.03 -2.89
N SER A 48 -3.39 31.70 -3.32
CA SER A 48 -3.15 30.79 -4.45
C SER A 48 -2.85 29.37 -4.01
N SER A 49 -3.25 28.37 -4.80
CA SER A 49 -2.96 26.94 -4.57
C SER A 49 -1.48 26.65 -4.34
N ASP A 50 -0.59 27.24 -5.13
CA ASP A 50 0.85 26.95 -5.07
C ASP A 50 1.48 27.46 -3.76
N GLN A 51 0.96 28.59 -3.25
CA GLN A 51 1.35 29.10 -1.93
C GLN A 51 0.83 28.21 -0.81
N GLN A 52 -0.42 27.74 -0.92
CA GLN A 52 -1.01 26.84 0.05
C GLN A 52 -0.25 25.51 0.11
N ASP A 53 0.07 24.92 -1.05
CA ASP A 53 0.87 23.71 -1.18
C ASP A 53 2.27 23.88 -0.56
N SER A 54 2.95 25.00 -0.87
CA SER A 54 4.25 25.32 -0.27
C SER A 54 4.17 25.40 1.25
N VAL A 55 3.17 26.10 1.78
CA VAL A 55 2.97 26.23 3.24
C VAL A 55 2.68 24.88 3.87
N ALA A 56 1.83 24.07 3.23
CA ALA A 56 1.50 22.73 3.69
C ALA A 56 2.74 21.85 3.79
N PHE A 57 3.56 21.84 2.73
CA PHE A 57 4.82 21.11 2.69
C PHE A 57 5.77 21.56 3.81
N TYR A 58 6.02 22.87 3.97
CA TYR A 58 6.93 23.35 5.02
C TYR A 58 6.37 23.23 6.45
N SER A 59 5.06 23.04 6.63
CA SER A 59 4.45 22.74 7.93
C SER A 59 4.45 21.26 8.31
N SER A 60 4.92 20.39 7.41
CA SER A 60 4.98 18.94 7.61
C SER A 60 5.89 18.55 8.77
N ASN A 61 5.50 17.58 9.58
CA ASN A 61 6.37 16.96 10.57
C ASN A 61 7.22 15.83 9.98
N TYR A 62 6.79 15.27 8.83
CA TYR A 62 7.39 14.07 8.24
C TYR A 62 7.78 14.23 6.78
N VAL A 63 6.80 14.40 5.90
CA VAL A 63 6.92 14.36 4.44
C VAL A 63 8.05 15.26 3.91
N GLN A 64 8.24 16.46 4.47
CA GLN A 64 9.31 17.37 4.02
C GLN A 64 10.73 16.83 4.28
N TYR A 65 10.89 15.95 5.26
CA TYR A 65 12.19 15.41 5.69
C TYR A 65 12.49 14.01 5.11
N VAL A 66 11.50 13.39 4.46
CA VAL A 66 11.65 12.06 3.85
C VAL A 66 12.53 12.14 2.60
N SER A 67 13.43 11.18 2.40
CA SER A 67 14.22 11.07 1.18
C SER A 67 13.48 10.28 0.10
N ASP A 68 13.18 10.92 -1.03
CA ASP A 68 12.47 10.33 -2.18
C ASP A 68 13.18 9.07 -2.65
N SER A 69 14.49 9.17 -2.85
CA SER A 69 15.33 8.06 -3.31
C SER A 69 15.27 6.85 -2.39
N MET A 70 15.14 7.06 -1.07
CA MET A 70 15.06 5.96 -0.11
C MET A 70 13.70 5.26 -0.19
N VAL A 71 12.60 6.02 -0.22
CA VAL A 71 11.25 5.46 -0.36
C VAL A 71 11.12 4.68 -1.66
N LEU A 72 11.51 5.29 -2.78
CA LEU A 72 11.47 4.67 -4.11
C LEU A 72 12.32 3.39 -4.15
N THR A 73 13.57 3.46 -3.68
CA THR A 73 14.48 2.31 -3.67
C THR A 73 13.93 1.18 -2.80
N LEU A 74 13.46 1.48 -1.59
CA LEU A 74 12.93 0.46 -0.69
C LEU A 74 11.67 -0.18 -1.26
N PHE A 75 10.70 0.63 -1.70
CA PHE A 75 9.47 0.12 -2.30
C PHE A 75 9.76 -0.78 -3.49
N THR A 76 10.55 -0.30 -4.45
CA THR A 76 10.85 -1.02 -5.69
C THR A 76 11.66 -2.29 -5.43
N ASN A 77 12.70 -2.24 -4.59
CA ASN A 77 13.50 -3.44 -4.30
C ASN A 77 12.68 -4.51 -3.60
N TYR A 78 11.86 -4.15 -2.61
CA TYR A 78 11.04 -5.13 -1.91
C TYR A 78 9.89 -5.69 -2.77
N LEU A 79 9.39 -4.92 -3.74
CA LEU A 79 8.49 -5.42 -4.78
C LEU A 79 9.20 -6.43 -5.69
N ILE A 80 10.39 -6.10 -6.19
CA ILE A 80 11.20 -6.99 -7.03
C ILE A 80 11.52 -8.29 -6.28
N ASP A 81 12.06 -8.17 -5.07
CA ASP A 81 12.41 -9.31 -4.22
C ASP A 81 11.20 -10.19 -3.99
N GLY A 82 10.04 -9.60 -3.67
CA GLY A 82 8.78 -10.31 -3.51
C GLY A 82 8.34 -11.06 -4.77
N LEU A 83 8.38 -10.43 -5.94
CA LEU A 83 8.01 -11.07 -7.20
C LEU A 83 8.96 -12.21 -7.57
N VAL A 84 10.27 -12.03 -7.37
CA VAL A 84 11.28 -13.09 -7.53
C VAL A 84 11.00 -14.24 -6.59
N ASP A 85 10.65 -13.93 -5.35
CA ASP A 85 10.28 -14.88 -4.31
C ASP A 85 9.05 -15.73 -4.66
N TYR A 86 8.11 -15.15 -5.41
CA TYR A 86 6.97 -15.87 -5.99
C TYR A 86 7.34 -16.68 -7.24
N GLY A 87 8.54 -16.51 -7.80
CA GLY A 87 9.06 -17.31 -8.91
C GLY A 87 9.10 -16.61 -10.27
N TYR A 88 8.87 -15.30 -10.32
CA TYR A 88 8.98 -14.52 -11.54
C TYR A 88 10.43 -14.11 -11.85
N LYS A 89 10.72 -13.89 -13.13
CA LYS A 89 11.94 -13.22 -13.58
C LYS A 89 11.62 -11.75 -13.82
N VAL A 90 12.08 -10.88 -12.93
CA VAL A 90 11.83 -9.44 -13.04
C VAL A 90 12.95 -8.77 -13.86
N ASN A 91 12.56 -8.03 -14.89
CA ASN A 91 13.44 -7.20 -15.70
C ASN A 91 13.01 -5.74 -15.54
N LEU A 92 13.97 -4.83 -15.58
CA LEU A 92 13.70 -3.39 -15.61
C LEU A 92 13.63 -2.90 -17.07
N GLU A 93 13.12 -1.68 -17.26
CA GLU A 93 12.94 -1.05 -18.57
C GLU A 93 14.23 -1.05 -19.42
N ASP A 94 15.39 -0.81 -18.80
CA ASP A 94 16.69 -0.82 -19.49
C ASP A 94 17.02 -2.17 -20.15
N ASN A 95 16.35 -3.25 -19.74
CA ASN A 95 16.49 -4.60 -20.27
C ASN A 95 15.28 -5.03 -21.12
N ALA A 96 14.53 -4.09 -21.71
CA ALA A 96 13.33 -4.38 -22.50
C ALA A 96 13.58 -5.39 -23.63
N ASP A 97 14.69 -5.24 -24.37
CA ASP A 97 15.04 -6.17 -25.46
C ASP A 97 15.28 -7.59 -24.93
N GLN A 98 15.94 -7.72 -23.78
CA GLN A 98 16.16 -9.01 -23.12
C GLN A 98 14.85 -9.62 -22.61
N PHE A 99 13.95 -8.78 -22.12
CA PHE A 99 12.63 -9.20 -21.66
C PHE A 99 11.77 -9.71 -22.82
N LEU A 100 11.67 -8.97 -23.92
CA LEU A 100 10.90 -9.34 -25.10
C LEU A 100 11.48 -10.57 -25.81
N SER A 101 12.81 -10.73 -25.81
CA SER A 101 13.49 -11.91 -26.33
C SER A 101 13.57 -13.08 -25.34
N SER A 102 13.07 -12.89 -24.11
CA SER A 102 13.00 -13.99 -23.13
C SER A 102 12.01 -15.05 -23.61
N GLY A 103 12.19 -16.30 -23.19
CA GLY A 103 11.33 -17.39 -23.66
C GLY A 103 9.87 -17.32 -23.20
N LYS A 104 9.53 -16.44 -22.23
CA LYS A 104 8.19 -16.33 -21.61
C LYS A 104 7.89 -14.91 -21.04
N PRO A 105 7.89 -13.83 -21.83
CA PRO A 105 7.40 -12.53 -21.35
C PRO A 105 5.89 -12.60 -21.13
N THR A 106 5.41 -12.24 -19.93
CA THR A 106 3.99 -12.32 -19.59
C THR A 106 3.41 -10.96 -19.25
N TRP A 107 4.04 -10.23 -18.33
CA TRP A 107 3.46 -9.02 -17.75
C TRP A 107 4.37 -7.81 -17.91
N ILE A 108 3.76 -6.65 -18.16
CA ILE A 108 4.37 -5.33 -17.96
C ILE A 108 3.65 -4.66 -16.80
N ILE A 109 4.42 -4.15 -15.85
CA ILE A 109 3.95 -3.42 -14.69
C ILE A 109 4.64 -2.05 -14.71
N GLN A 110 3.86 -0.99 -14.79
CA GLN A 110 4.35 0.38 -14.67
C GLN A 110 3.84 0.98 -13.37
N LEU A 111 4.75 1.41 -12.49
CA LEU A 111 4.41 2.22 -11.34
C LEU A 111 4.19 3.66 -11.81
N SER A 112 2.95 3.99 -12.10
CA SER A 112 2.55 5.28 -12.66
C SER A 112 2.68 6.40 -11.63
N GLN A 113 2.34 6.11 -10.38
CA GLN A 113 2.43 7.08 -9.29
C GLN A 113 2.69 6.38 -7.96
N LEU A 114 3.56 6.98 -7.16
CA LEU A 114 3.74 6.68 -5.75
C LEU A 114 3.64 8.00 -4.99
N GLN A 115 2.83 8.03 -3.93
CA GLN A 115 2.49 9.25 -3.21
C GLN A 115 2.52 9.01 -1.71
N LEU A 116 3.22 9.90 -1.00
CA LEU A 116 3.31 9.93 0.45
C LEU A 116 2.49 11.12 0.97
N GLU A 117 1.51 10.83 1.81
CA GLU A 117 0.63 11.84 2.41
C GLU A 117 0.83 11.90 3.91
N GLU A 118 0.90 13.13 4.44
CA GLU A 118 0.79 13.41 5.86
C GLU A 118 -0.60 13.98 6.17
N ASN A 119 -1.27 13.34 7.11
CA ASN A 119 -2.57 13.76 7.59
C ASN A 119 -2.63 13.66 9.12
N PHE A 120 -3.70 14.16 9.71
CA PHE A 120 -3.98 13.98 11.11
C PHE A 120 -5.43 13.55 11.33
N ILE A 121 -5.64 12.74 12.35
CA ILE A 121 -6.97 12.40 12.84
C ILE A 121 -7.16 13.11 14.18
N PRO A 122 -8.22 13.94 14.35
CA PRO A 122 -8.53 14.49 15.66
C PRO A 122 -8.98 13.36 16.59
N ARG A 123 -8.41 13.35 17.79
CA ARG A 123 -8.70 12.37 18.85
C ARG A 123 -8.95 13.12 20.14
N TYR A 124 -9.80 12.52 20.97
CA TYR A 124 -10.15 13.07 22.28
C TYR A 124 -9.62 12.14 23.36
N ILE A 125 -9.03 12.74 24.40
CA ILE A 125 -8.73 12.06 25.66
C ILE A 125 -9.62 12.63 26.75
N TYR A 126 -10.00 11.76 27.68
CA TYR A 126 -10.85 12.08 28.80
C TYR A 126 -10.11 11.74 30.09
N GLY A 127 -10.25 12.60 31.09
CA GLY A 127 -9.77 12.41 32.46
C GLY A 127 -10.85 12.85 33.44
N TYR A 128 -10.81 12.33 34.66
CA TYR A 128 -11.73 12.71 35.73
C TYR A 128 -10.90 13.16 36.93
N ASP A 129 -11.36 14.20 37.62
CA ASP A 129 -10.78 14.58 38.91
C ASP A 129 -11.42 13.79 40.07
N ASP A 130 -11.03 14.13 41.31
CA ASP A 130 -11.52 13.47 42.52
C ASP A 130 -13.01 13.78 42.83
N GLU A 131 -13.62 14.77 42.15
CA GLU A 131 -15.04 15.13 42.27
C GLU A 131 -15.89 14.58 41.10
N ASP A 132 -15.32 13.67 40.28
CA ASP A 132 -15.91 13.14 39.05
C ASP A 132 -16.18 14.22 37.97
N GLU A 133 -15.49 15.37 38.00
CA GLU A 133 -15.55 16.36 36.93
C GLU A 133 -14.74 15.87 35.71
N GLU A 134 -15.37 15.89 34.53
CA GLU A 134 -14.77 15.41 33.28
C GLU A 134 -13.94 16.49 32.60
N TYR A 135 -12.69 16.16 32.31
CA TYR A 135 -11.77 16.96 31.52
C TYR A 135 -11.56 16.30 30.16
N MET A 136 -11.73 17.09 29.10
CA MET A 136 -11.49 16.66 27.72
C MET A 136 -10.35 17.47 27.11
N ASP A 137 -9.45 16.79 26.43
CA ASP A 137 -8.44 17.43 25.58
C ASP A 137 -8.46 16.82 24.18
N GLU A 138 -8.28 17.67 23.16
CA GLU A 138 -8.22 17.26 21.76
C GLU A 138 -6.76 17.23 21.31
N TYR A 139 -6.41 16.17 20.58
CA TYR A 139 -5.11 16.07 19.97
C TYR A 139 -5.15 15.56 18.54
N ARG A 140 -4.09 15.91 17.79
CA ARG A 140 -3.86 15.45 16.43
C ARG A 140 -3.00 14.19 16.48
N GLN A 141 -3.57 13.06 16.07
CA GLN A 141 -2.84 11.81 15.84
C GLN A 141 -2.27 11.86 14.41
N ASN A 142 -0.96 11.77 14.24
CA ASN A 142 -0.37 11.80 12.91
C ASN A 142 -0.67 10.50 12.16
N VAL A 143 -0.91 10.62 10.86
CA VAL A 143 -1.10 9.49 9.94
C VAL A 143 -0.26 9.74 8.70
N ILE A 144 0.56 8.76 8.33
CA ILE A 144 1.33 8.78 7.09
C ILE A 144 0.79 7.67 6.18
N SER A 145 0.32 8.05 5.00
CA SER A 145 -0.22 7.14 4.01
C SER A 145 0.72 7.01 2.81
N LEU A 146 0.82 5.81 2.25
CA LEU A 146 1.51 5.54 1.00
C LEU A 146 0.51 4.99 -0.02
N ASN A 147 0.23 5.81 -1.04
CA ASN A 147 -0.71 5.54 -2.11
C ASN A 147 0.06 5.18 -3.39
N SER A 148 -0.42 4.17 -4.12
CA SER A 148 0.23 3.69 -5.34
C SER A 148 -0.76 3.40 -6.45
N TRP A 149 -0.31 3.64 -7.69
CA TRP A 149 -1.03 3.32 -8.91
C TRP A 149 -0.13 2.52 -9.84
N LEU A 150 -0.53 1.29 -10.13
CA LEU A 150 0.16 0.39 -11.05
C LEU A 150 -0.68 0.18 -12.32
N GLU A 151 -0.12 0.48 -13.48
CA GLU A 151 -0.65 -0.02 -14.74
C GLU A 151 -0.10 -1.43 -15.00
N VAL A 152 -1.01 -2.39 -15.18
CA VAL A 152 -0.67 -3.79 -15.47
C VAL A 152 -1.20 -4.19 -16.84
N ASN A 153 -0.34 -4.82 -17.64
CA ASN A 153 -0.65 -5.28 -18.99
C ASN A 153 -0.19 -6.72 -19.22
N HIS A 154 -1.05 -7.54 -19.81
CA HIS A 154 -0.78 -8.93 -20.19
C HIS A 154 -0.42 -9.00 -21.68
N LEU A 155 0.84 -9.28 -22.01
CA LEU A 155 1.38 -9.15 -23.38
C LEU A 155 0.86 -10.15 -24.41
N ASN A 156 0.43 -11.34 -23.97
CA ASN A 156 0.06 -12.44 -24.86
C ASN A 156 -1.41 -12.88 -24.73
N ALA A 157 -2.26 -12.02 -24.15
CA ALA A 157 -3.68 -12.28 -24.06
C ALA A 157 -4.41 -11.79 -25.32
N GLU A 158 -5.26 -12.64 -25.91
CA GLU A 158 -6.11 -12.28 -27.07
C GLU A 158 -7.01 -11.05 -26.78
N ASN A 159 -7.26 -10.76 -25.50
CA ASN A 159 -7.95 -9.58 -25.01
C ASN A 159 -7.08 -8.85 -23.97
N ALA A 160 -5.86 -8.46 -24.33
CA ALA A 160 -4.98 -7.69 -23.47
C ALA A 160 -5.71 -6.45 -22.93
N ARG A 161 -6.00 -6.44 -21.63
CA ARG A 161 -6.59 -5.29 -20.93
C ARG A 161 -5.49 -4.64 -20.12
N LYS A 162 -5.27 -3.36 -20.38
CA LYS A 162 -4.56 -2.49 -19.45
C LYS A 162 -5.48 -2.28 -18.25
N GLN A 163 -4.98 -2.54 -17.05
CA GLN A 163 -5.71 -2.33 -15.81
C GLN A 163 -4.89 -1.43 -14.89
N MET A 164 -5.52 -0.38 -14.39
CA MET A 164 -4.97 0.44 -13.31
C MET A 164 -5.37 -0.18 -11.97
N LEU A 165 -4.37 -0.47 -11.15
CA LEU A 165 -4.49 -1.04 -9.81
C LEU A 165 -4.09 0.01 -8.79
N TYR A 166 -4.94 0.24 -7.81
CA TYR A 166 -4.71 1.16 -6.71
C TYR A 166 -4.54 0.41 -5.39
N LEU A 167 -3.58 0.84 -4.57
CA LEU A 167 -3.44 0.41 -3.18
C LEU A 167 -3.07 1.60 -2.30
N SER A 168 -3.64 1.64 -1.11
CA SER A 168 -3.28 2.57 -0.05
C SER A 168 -3.01 1.78 1.22
N GLY A 169 -1.96 2.17 1.94
CA GLY A 169 -1.68 1.71 3.30
C GLY A 169 -1.20 2.88 4.14
N PHE A 170 -1.34 2.78 5.45
CA PHE A 170 -0.95 3.86 6.36
C PHE A 170 -0.29 3.32 7.63
N ILE A 171 0.46 4.20 8.27
CA ILE A 171 0.91 4.09 9.66
C ILE A 171 0.37 5.29 10.42
N GLU A 172 0.08 5.10 11.71
CA GLU A 172 -0.40 6.15 12.60
C GLU A 172 0.39 6.13 13.91
N ASP A 173 0.45 7.27 14.60
CA ASP A 173 1.00 7.30 15.96
C ASP A 173 0.23 6.29 16.84
N ASP A 174 0.91 5.54 17.70
CA ASP A 174 0.24 4.64 18.64
C ASP A 174 -0.12 5.44 19.91
N PRO A 175 -1.41 5.63 20.22
CA PRO A 175 -1.81 6.23 21.49
C PRO A 175 -1.63 5.18 22.59
N ASN A 176 -0.40 5.05 23.08
CA ASN A 176 -0.13 4.29 24.30
C ASN A 176 -1.03 4.83 25.43
N GLN A 177 -1.95 3.98 25.88
CA GLN A 177 -2.99 4.34 26.83
C GLN A 177 -2.41 4.64 28.22
N VAL A 178 -2.52 5.90 28.65
CA VAL A 178 -3.28 6.41 29.81
C VAL A 178 -3.04 7.92 29.77
N ALA A 179 -4.09 8.71 29.55
CA ALA A 179 -3.98 10.13 29.81
C ALA A 179 -3.97 10.34 31.33
N SER A 180 -2.98 11.07 31.84
CA SER A 180 -2.94 11.46 33.25
C SER A 180 -3.45 12.89 33.40
N LEU A 181 -4.36 13.08 34.35
CA LEU A 181 -4.75 14.41 34.79
C LEU A 181 -3.72 14.89 35.82
N GLU A 182 -3.00 15.96 35.51
CA GLU A 182 -2.00 16.55 36.39
C GLU A 182 -2.44 17.92 36.89
N TYR A 183 -2.36 18.16 38.20
CA TYR A 183 -2.67 19.47 38.79
C TYR A 183 -1.41 20.31 38.96
N TYR A 184 -1.35 21.47 38.30
CA TYR A 184 -0.24 22.40 38.41
C TYR A 184 -0.72 23.85 38.45
N LYS A 185 -0.20 24.64 39.40
CA LYS A 185 -0.52 26.08 39.55
C LYS A 185 -2.01 26.45 39.53
N GLY A 186 -2.87 25.62 40.13
CA GLY A 186 -4.30 25.92 40.21
C GLY A 186 -5.12 25.43 39.01
N GLN A 187 -4.52 24.72 38.07
CA GLN A 187 -5.18 24.22 36.87
C GLN A 187 -4.84 22.74 36.64
N PHE A 188 -5.80 22.00 36.11
CA PHE A 188 -5.58 20.65 35.63
C PHE A 188 -5.09 20.65 34.18
N TYR A 189 -4.16 19.76 33.87
CA TYR A 189 -3.59 19.54 32.55
C TYR A 189 -3.69 18.07 32.19
N MET A 190 -4.10 17.79 30.95
CA MET A 190 -4.04 16.44 30.41
C MET A 190 -2.63 16.18 29.88
N VAL A 191 -1.98 15.14 30.39
CA VAL A 191 -0.68 14.68 29.90
C VAL A 191 -0.87 13.35 29.17
N ASN A 192 -0.33 13.27 27.96
CA ASN A 192 -0.44 12.09 27.11
C ASN A 192 0.93 11.76 26.51
N SER A 193 1.45 10.58 26.83
CA SER A 193 2.62 9.99 26.16
C SER A 193 2.17 9.23 24.92
N ARG A 194 2.71 9.57 23.74
CA ARG A 194 2.42 8.87 22.49
C ARG A 194 3.69 8.28 21.91
N ASP A 195 3.57 7.12 21.27
CA ASP A 195 4.65 6.62 20.41
C ASP A 195 4.50 7.30 19.05
N THR A 196 5.32 8.33 18.84
CA THR A 196 5.28 9.13 17.61
C THR A 196 5.95 8.38 16.48
N ILE A 197 5.36 8.41 15.29
CA ILE A 197 5.97 7.89 14.07
C ILE A 197 7.41 8.39 13.96
N SER A 198 8.34 7.52 13.60
CA SER A 198 9.71 7.92 13.26
C SER A 198 9.93 7.86 11.75
N MET A 199 10.98 8.54 11.26
CA MET A 199 11.41 8.42 9.86
C MET A 199 11.70 6.95 9.47
N ARG A 200 12.20 6.16 10.42
CA ARG A 200 12.45 4.73 10.22
C ARG A 200 11.15 3.97 9.92
N ASP A 201 10.04 4.36 10.55
CA ASP A 201 8.75 3.71 10.35
C ASP A 201 8.19 4.04 8.97
N VAL A 202 8.36 5.28 8.50
CA VAL A 202 8.01 5.67 7.11
C VAL A 202 8.77 4.84 6.08
N TYR A 203 10.09 4.65 6.26
CA TYR A 203 10.89 3.79 5.37
C TYR A 203 10.51 2.31 5.49
N SER A 204 10.16 1.86 6.69
CA SER A 204 9.68 0.48 6.92
C SER A 204 8.33 0.24 6.26
N MET A 205 7.44 1.23 6.25
CA MET A 205 6.18 1.21 5.53
C MET A 205 6.41 1.07 4.02
N ALA A 206 7.35 1.82 3.44
CA ALA A 206 7.69 1.69 2.01
C ALA A 206 8.14 0.26 1.65
N ALA A 207 9.02 -0.32 2.46
CA ALA A 207 9.47 -1.71 2.31
C ALA A 207 8.33 -2.73 2.46
N ALA A 208 7.48 -2.56 3.48
CA ALA A 208 6.33 -3.43 3.73
C ALA A 208 5.31 -3.35 2.57
N SER A 209 5.06 -2.14 2.07
CA SER A 209 4.17 -1.89 0.93
C SER A 209 4.69 -2.58 -0.33
N GLY A 210 5.98 -2.49 -0.65
CA GLY A 210 6.59 -3.21 -1.77
C GLY A 210 6.36 -4.73 -1.71
N LYS A 211 6.57 -5.34 -0.53
CA LYS A 211 6.29 -6.77 -0.31
C LYS A 211 4.81 -7.10 -0.51
N LYS A 212 3.92 -6.26 0.02
CA LYS A 212 2.47 -6.46 -0.10
C LYS A 212 2.02 -6.38 -1.55
N HIS A 213 2.57 -5.45 -2.32
CA HIS A 213 2.29 -5.36 -3.76
C HIS A 213 2.67 -6.64 -4.50
N ALA A 214 3.81 -7.26 -4.19
CA ALA A 214 4.20 -8.52 -4.81
C ALA A 214 3.20 -9.66 -4.52
N GLU A 215 2.72 -9.77 -3.27
CA GLU A 215 1.68 -10.72 -2.86
C GLU A 215 0.37 -10.49 -3.63
N LEU A 216 -0.12 -9.24 -3.63
CA LEU A 216 -1.38 -8.90 -4.29
C LEU A 216 -1.29 -9.03 -5.83
N LEU A 217 -0.13 -8.73 -6.43
CA LEU A 217 0.10 -8.93 -7.86
C LEU A 217 0.12 -10.42 -8.20
N PHE A 218 0.73 -11.26 -7.36
CA PHE A 218 0.68 -12.71 -7.55
C PHE A 218 -0.76 -13.22 -7.57
N ASP A 219 -1.56 -12.81 -6.58
CA ASP A 219 -2.98 -13.17 -6.53
C ASP A 219 -3.74 -12.62 -7.74
N TYR A 220 -3.45 -11.38 -8.15
CA TYR A 220 -4.05 -10.79 -9.34
C TYR A 220 -3.77 -11.63 -10.60
N PHE A 221 -2.51 -11.99 -10.85
CA PHE A 221 -2.13 -12.80 -12.02
C PHE A 221 -2.73 -14.21 -11.97
N MET A 222 -2.71 -14.84 -10.81
CA MET A 222 -3.34 -16.14 -10.61
C MET A 222 -4.84 -16.08 -10.90
N ASN A 223 -5.54 -15.04 -10.44
CA ASN A 223 -6.97 -14.88 -10.67
C ASN A 223 -7.30 -14.48 -12.11
N ASP A 224 -6.43 -13.75 -12.82
CA ASP A 224 -6.53 -13.57 -14.27
C ASP A 224 -6.43 -14.92 -15.01
N TYR A 225 -5.43 -15.73 -14.66
CA TYR A 225 -5.27 -17.07 -15.23
C TYR A 225 -6.51 -17.94 -15.01
N ILE A 226 -7.05 -17.97 -13.78
CA ILE A 226 -8.28 -18.70 -13.45
C ILE A 226 -9.44 -18.18 -14.30
N ARG A 227 -9.60 -16.86 -14.42
CA ARG A 227 -10.68 -16.22 -15.18
C ARG A 227 -10.65 -16.60 -16.66
N VAL A 228 -9.47 -16.63 -17.28
CA VAL A 228 -9.30 -16.95 -18.71
C VAL A 228 -9.47 -18.45 -18.97
N ASN A 229 -9.08 -19.31 -18.03
CA ASN A 229 -9.12 -20.78 -18.20
C ASN A 229 -10.39 -21.45 -17.66
N MET A 230 -11.35 -20.67 -17.12
CA MET A 230 -12.65 -21.21 -16.69
C MET A 230 -13.68 -21.25 -17.83
N PRO A 231 -14.54 -22.29 -17.88
CA PRO A 231 -15.63 -22.36 -18.85
C PRO A 231 -16.56 -21.13 -18.80
N ALA A 232 -17.06 -20.72 -19.98
CA ALA A 232 -18.06 -19.66 -20.08
C ALA A 232 -19.37 -20.08 -19.38
N GLY A 233 -20.00 -19.14 -18.65
CA GLY A 233 -21.29 -19.35 -17.99
C GLY A 233 -21.24 -19.66 -16.49
N ASP A 234 -20.06 -19.87 -15.90
CA ASP A 234 -19.95 -20.05 -14.45
C ASP A 234 -19.95 -18.70 -13.73
N ALA A 235 -21.08 -18.39 -13.09
CA ALA A 235 -21.40 -17.07 -12.56
C ALA A 235 -20.77 -16.80 -11.18
N HIS A 236 -20.21 -17.81 -10.50
CA HIS A 236 -19.74 -17.69 -9.11
C HIS A 236 -18.25 -18.00 -9.03
N ARG A 237 -17.43 -17.06 -9.51
CA ARG A 237 -15.97 -17.18 -9.51
C ARG A 237 -15.43 -16.69 -8.17
N LYS A 238 -14.98 -17.60 -7.32
CA LYS A 238 -14.29 -17.21 -6.09
C LYS A 238 -12.87 -16.80 -6.40
N GLU A 239 -12.48 -15.59 -6.00
CA GLU A 239 -11.08 -15.17 -6.04
C GLU A 239 -10.26 -16.05 -5.09
N MET A 240 -9.03 -16.37 -5.47
CA MET A 240 -8.13 -17.24 -4.73
C MET A 240 -6.94 -16.42 -4.20
N HIS A 241 -6.53 -16.70 -2.96
CA HIS A 241 -5.33 -16.16 -2.35
C HIS A 241 -4.28 -17.27 -2.21
N PHE A 242 -3.02 -16.98 -2.52
CA PHE A 242 -1.90 -17.87 -2.24
C PHE A 242 -1.05 -17.38 -1.06
N ASP A 243 -1.21 -18.09 0.06
CA ASP A 243 -0.33 -17.92 1.22
C ASP A 243 0.97 -18.68 0.96
N ARG A 244 2.00 -17.94 0.56
CA ARG A 244 3.34 -18.47 0.30
C ARG A 244 3.99 -19.05 1.56
N LYS A 245 3.80 -18.43 2.72
CA LYS A 245 4.43 -18.86 3.99
C LYS A 245 3.93 -20.24 4.41
N LEU A 246 2.63 -20.47 4.25
CA LEU A 246 2.01 -21.77 4.54
C LEU A 246 1.99 -22.71 3.33
N ASN A 247 2.35 -22.22 2.15
CA ASN A 247 2.22 -22.88 0.85
C ASN A 247 0.80 -23.42 0.62
N ARG A 248 -0.20 -22.55 0.79
CA ARG A 248 -1.63 -22.91 0.76
C ARG A 248 -2.44 -21.95 -0.10
N ILE A 249 -3.44 -22.51 -0.77
CA ILE A 249 -4.42 -21.72 -1.55
C ILE A 249 -5.73 -21.65 -0.76
N GLN A 250 -6.16 -20.43 -0.51
CA GLN A 250 -7.38 -20.10 0.21
C GLN A 250 -8.39 -19.46 -0.75
N ALA A 251 -9.68 -19.64 -0.46
CA ALA A 251 -10.73 -18.98 -1.24
C ALA A 251 -11.12 -17.68 -0.54
N GLY A 252 -11.27 -16.62 -1.32
CA GLY A 252 -11.44 -15.25 -0.83
C GLY A 252 -10.09 -14.52 -0.75
N LEU A 253 -10.13 -13.23 -1.07
CA LEU A 253 -9.03 -12.31 -0.84
C LEU A 253 -9.32 -11.57 0.48
N ILE A 254 -8.31 -11.49 1.36
CA ILE A 254 -8.38 -10.67 2.57
C ILE A 254 -8.19 -9.19 2.20
N GLU A 255 -7.23 -8.94 1.32
CA GLU A 255 -6.91 -7.65 0.74
C GLU A 255 -6.74 -7.80 -0.77
N LYS A 256 -7.00 -6.74 -1.52
CA LYS A 256 -6.82 -6.70 -2.97
C LYS A 256 -6.64 -5.28 -3.46
N PHE A 257 -6.11 -5.14 -4.68
CA PHE A 257 -6.11 -3.86 -5.37
C PHE A 257 -7.53 -3.40 -5.69
N ASP A 258 -7.75 -2.09 -5.56
CA ASP A 258 -8.90 -1.45 -6.16
C ASP A 258 -8.67 -1.26 -7.65
N LEU A 259 -9.70 -1.56 -8.45
CA LEU A 259 -9.65 -1.38 -9.89
C LEU A 259 -10.12 0.02 -10.22
N VAL A 260 -9.21 0.89 -10.66
CA VAL A 260 -9.55 2.22 -11.16
C VAL A 260 -10.08 2.06 -12.59
N ARG A 261 -11.24 2.65 -12.86
CA ARG A 261 -11.92 2.61 -14.18
C ARG A 261 -11.71 3.90 -14.94
#